data_AF-A0A085MRA7-F1
#
_entry.id   AF-A0A085MRA7-F1
#
_cell.length_a   1.000
_cell.length_b   1.000
_cell.length_c   1.000
_cell.angle_alpha   90.00
_cell.angle_beta   90.00
_cell.angle_gamma   90.00
#
_symmetry.space_group_name_H-M   'P 1'
#
loop_
_entity.id
_entity.type
_entity.pdbx_description
1 polymer ?
#
loop_
_entity_poly.entity_id
_entity_poly.type
_entity_poly.pdbx_seq_one_letter_code
_entity_poly.pdbx_strand_id
1 'polypeptide(L)'
;MAVDNCCLAICHVFIHFTQQGYLVLSFSELVFTQIVIKSWQLLWLLLLMPNLFQRLSASGYCFSASLPSPLTAGALRGLEIMIEDPERLSRLRRNSCIFHKAMQNLNRFKVDGVAGSPLFHLRVPPGQDDERLLDTLIEKAMNEGILLTKMSMLKDQEWFYVPESVKISLSSEHTMEEIERLLIVIDSVDKA
;
A
#
# COMPACT_ATOMS: atom_id res chain seq x y z
N MET A 1 -6.29 21.28 66.02
CA MET A 1 -6.68 22.60 65.48
C MET A 1 -5.92 22.76 64.18
N ALA A 2 -6.51 22.86 62.98
CA ALA A 2 -7.84 23.28 62.56
C ALA A 2 -8.33 22.29 61.44
N VAL A 3 -9.57 21.78 61.44
CA VAL A 3 -10.85 22.35 60.94
C VAL A 3 -11.29 21.64 59.64
N ASP A 4 -12.60 21.38 59.55
CA ASP A 4 -13.45 20.95 58.42
C ASP A 4 -13.45 19.50 57.92
N ASN A 5 -14.63 18.84 58.00
CA ASN A 5 -15.07 17.86 57.00
C ASN A 5 -16.60 17.69 56.99
N CYS A 6 -17.19 17.98 55.83
CA CYS A 6 -18.56 17.73 55.44
C CYS A 6 -18.83 16.22 55.21
N CYS A 7 -20.01 15.77 55.66
CA CYS A 7 -20.97 14.84 55.03
C CYS A 7 -20.58 14.17 53.69
N LEU A 8 -20.89 12.89 53.35
CA LEU A 8 -21.88 11.94 53.85
C LEU A 8 -21.64 10.54 53.18
N ALA A 9 -21.96 9.47 53.90
CA ALA A 9 -22.28 8.09 53.48
C ALA A 9 -21.31 7.28 52.58
N ILE A 10 -20.55 6.39 53.24
CA ILE A 10 -19.90 5.20 52.66
C ILE A 10 -20.96 4.09 52.52
N CYS A 11 -21.31 3.70 51.29
CA CYS A 11 -22.00 2.42 51.05
C CYS A 11 -20.95 1.33 50.82
N HIS A 12 -20.78 0.45 51.81
CA HIS A 12 -19.99 -0.77 51.70
C HIS A 12 -20.58 -1.71 50.63
N VAL A 13 -19.82 -1.97 49.56
CA VAL A 13 -20.05 -3.11 48.66
C VAL A 13 -19.05 -4.19 49.03
N PHE A 14 -19.56 -5.33 49.53
CA PHE A 14 -18.75 -6.51 49.80
C PHE A 14 -18.60 -7.33 48.52
N ILE A 15 -17.37 -7.46 48.03
CA ILE A 15 -17.02 -8.35 46.92
C ILE A 15 -16.37 -9.59 47.53
N HIS A 16 -17.08 -10.72 47.53
CA HIS A 16 -16.48 -12.02 47.85
C HIS A 16 -16.09 -12.74 46.55
N PHE A 17 -14.81 -13.02 46.39
CA PHE A 17 -14.30 -13.89 45.33
C PHE A 17 -14.33 -15.34 45.83
N THR A 18 -15.09 -16.22 45.18
CA THR A 18 -14.97 -17.67 45.36
C THR A 18 -14.26 -18.29 44.15
N GLN A 19 -13.50 -19.35 44.40
CA GLN A 19 -12.47 -19.92 43.52
C GLN A 19 -12.99 -20.62 42.24
N GLN A 20 -14.23 -20.39 41.82
CA GLN A 20 -14.80 -20.97 40.61
C GLN A 20 -15.60 -19.92 39.83
N GLY A 21 -14.90 -18.96 39.22
CA GLY A 21 -15.22 -18.36 37.91
C GLY A 21 -16.62 -17.82 37.58
N TYR A 22 -17.55 -17.64 38.52
CA TYR A 22 -18.89 -17.12 38.21
C TYR A 22 -19.29 -15.98 39.13
N LEU A 23 -19.73 -14.87 38.51
CA LEU A 23 -20.17 -13.64 39.15
C LEU A 23 -21.72 -13.67 39.18
N VAL A 24 -22.31 -13.96 40.34
CA VAL A 24 -23.77 -13.91 40.50
C VAL A 24 -24.15 -12.57 41.14
N LEU A 25 -24.73 -11.68 40.33
CA LEU A 25 -25.31 -10.42 40.79
C LEU A 25 -26.84 -10.55 40.73
N SER A 26 -27.51 -10.48 41.88
CA SER A 26 -28.96 -10.40 41.95
C SER A 26 -29.36 -8.93 42.16
N PHE A 27 -30.00 -8.30 41.17
CA PHE A 27 -30.59 -6.97 41.31
C PHE A 27 -31.84 -6.79 40.44
N SER A 28 -32.78 -6.03 41.01
CA SER A 28 -34.10 -5.62 40.51
C SER A 28 -34.07 -4.97 39.10
N GLU A 29 -35.13 -5.26 38.34
CA GLU A 29 -35.26 -5.23 36.86
C GLU A 29 -35.02 -3.89 36.11
N LEU A 30 -34.68 -2.78 36.77
CA LEU A 30 -34.55 -1.47 36.10
C LEU A 30 -33.12 -1.00 35.80
N VAL A 31 -32.08 -1.69 36.29
CA VAL A 31 -30.67 -1.30 36.08
C VAL A 31 -30.03 -2.01 34.87
N PHE A 32 -30.67 -3.08 34.38
CA PHE A 32 -30.09 -3.97 33.37
C PHE A 32 -29.93 -3.31 31.99
N THR A 33 -30.85 -2.43 31.59
CA THR A 33 -30.78 -1.76 30.28
C THR A 33 -29.66 -0.71 30.20
N GLN A 34 -29.39 0.06 31.26
CA GLN A 34 -28.28 1.03 31.26
C GLN A 34 -26.89 0.36 31.35
N ILE A 35 -26.75 -0.73 32.10
CA ILE A 35 -25.47 -1.45 32.22
C ILE A 35 -25.14 -2.18 30.92
N VAL A 36 -26.12 -2.80 30.26
CA VAL A 36 -25.89 -3.46 28.96
C VAL A 36 -25.46 -2.43 27.91
N ILE A 37 -26.10 -1.26 27.83
CA ILE A 37 -25.70 -0.21 26.88
C ILE A 37 -24.28 0.33 27.16
N LYS A 38 -23.90 0.56 28.43
CA LYS A 38 -22.55 1.01 28.81
C LYS A 38 -21.48 -0.07 28.61
N SER A 39 -21.81 -1.34 28.85
CA SER A 39 -20.91 -2.48 28.64
C SER A 39 -20.60 -2.66 27.15
N TRP A 40 -21.60 -2.51 26.27
CA TRP A 40 -21.37 -2.54 24.83
C TRP A 40 -20.51 -1.37 24.34
N GLN A 41 -20.66 -0.15 24.88
CA GLN A 41 -19.78 0.97 24.54
C GLN A 41 -18.32 0.75 25.00
N LEU A 42 -18.12 0.17 26.18
CA LEU A 42 -16.80 -0.21 26.68
C LEU A 42 -16.19 -1.37 25.89
N LEU A 43 -17.00 -2.34 25.45
CA LEU A 43 -16.57 -3.44 24.59
C LEU A 43 -16.17 -2.93 23.20
N TRP A 44 -16.89 -1.95 22.65
CA TRP A 44 -16.52 -1.23 21.41
C TRP A 44 -15.19 -0.48 21.57
N LEU A 45 -14.99 0.22 22.69
CA LEU A 45 -13.73 0.90 23.00
C LEU A 45 -12.57 -0.11 23.17
N LEU A 46 -12.78 -1.22 23.88
CA LEU A 46 -11.78 -2.27 24.09
C LEU A 46 -11.42 -3.02 22.79
N LEU A 47 -12.36 -3.21 21.86
CA LEU A 47 -12.10 -3.83 20.56
C LEU A 47 -11.43 -2.86 19.56
N LEU A 48 -11.64 -1.54 19.69
CA LEU A 48 -10.95 -0.51 18.89
C LEU A 48 -9.59 -0.05 19.47
N MET A 49 -9.40 -0.17 20.79
CA MET A 49 -8.19 0.25 21.50
C MET A 49 -6.87 -0.42 21.08
N PRO A 50 -6.78 -1.72 20.71
CA PRO A 50 -5.50 -2.31 20.31
C PRO A 50 -4.92 -1.65 19.04
N ASN A 51 -5.78 -1.21 18.11
CA ASN A 51 -5.35 -0.49 16.91
C ASN A 51 -4.99 0.98 17.21
N LEU A 52 -5.62 1.59 18.22
CA LEU A 52 -5.37 2.98 18.58
C LEU A 52 -3.96 3.17 19.15
N PHE A 53 -3.50 2.25 20.01
CA PHE A 53 -2.13 2.29 20.55
C PHE A 53 -1.10 2.17 19.42
N GLN A 54 -1.25 1.21 18.50
CA GLN A 54 -0.35 1.08 17.34
C GLN A 54 -0.29 2.34 16.48
N ARG A 55 -1.43 3.03 16.29
CA ARG A 55 -1.49 4.24 15.47
C ARG A 55 -0.91 5.47 16.18
N LEU A 56 -1.14 5.62 17.48
CA LEU A 56 -0.64 6.75 18.28
C LEU A 56 0.81 6.57 18.75
N SER A 57 1.33 5.34 18.74
CA SER A 57 2.73 5.04 19.04
C SER A 57 3.61 4.97 17.78
N ALA A 58 3.04 5.10 16.58
CA ALA A 58 3.82 5.16 15.35
C ALA A 58 4.57 6.50 15.24
N SER A 59 5.89 6.47 15.42
CA SER A 59 6.75 7.67 15.35
C SER A 59 6.60 8.43 14.03
N GLY A 60 6.46 7.71 12.91
CA GLY A 60 6.22 8.32 11.59
C GLY A 60 4.89 9.05 11.49
N TYR A 61 3.86 8.65 12.25
CA TYR A 61 2.56 9.35 12.29
C TYR A 61 2.63 10.59 13.20
N CYS A 62 3.30 10.49 14.35
CA CYS A 62 3.37 11.58 15.34
C CYS A 62 4.38 12.67 15.00
N PHE A 63 5.49 12.33 14.35
CA PHE A 63 6.61 13.23 14.08
C PHE A 63 6.79 13.58 12.59
N SER A 64 5.75 13.40 11.77
CA SER A 64 5.70 13.90 10.39
C SER A 64 4.57 14.92 10.21
N ALA A 65 4.74 15.81 9.25
CA ALA A 65 3.68 16.73 8.86
C ALA A 65 2.52 15.95 8.22
N SER A 66 1.29 16.32 8.55
CA SER A 66 0.12 15.76 7.89
C SER A 66 0.08 16.13 6.41
N LEU A 67 -0.63 15.32 5.61
CA LEU A 67 -0.84 15.60 4.20
C LEU A 67 -1.60 16.93 4.04
N PRO A 68 -1.07 17.91 3.27
CA PRO A 68 -1.77 19.17 2.98
C PRO A 68 -3.20 18.94 2.49
N SER A 69 -4.12 19.85 2.83
CA SER A 69 -5.55 19.70 2.52
C SER A 69 -5.84 19.49 1.03
N PRO A 70 -5.17 20.14 0.06
CA PRO A 70 -5.47 19.92 -1.36
C PRO A 70 -5.06 18.51 -1.83
N LEU A 71 -3.96 17.95 -1.30
CA LEU A 71 -3.52 16.60 -1.63
C LEU A 71 -4.46 15.55 -1.03
N THR A 72 -4.98 15.81 0.17
CA THR A 72 -6.00 14.96 0.80
C THR A 72 -7.28 14.92 -0.02
N ALA A 73 -7.77 16.08 -0.47
CA ALA A 73 -8.95 16.16 -1.33
C ALA A 73 -8.71 15.49 -2.70
N GLY A 74 -7.53 15.67 -3.29
CA GLY A 74 -7.15 15.00 -4.55
C GLY A 74 -7.07 13.48 -4.42
N ALA A 75 -6.50 12.97 -3.33
CA ALA A 75 -6.47 11.53 -3.05
C ALA A 75 -7.88 10.95 -2.88
N LEU A 76 -8.76 11.64 -2.16
CA LEU A 76 -10.17 11.24 -2.02
C LEU A 76 -10.86 11.19 -3.39
N ARG A 77 -10.70 12.23 -4.21
CA ARG A 77 -11.30 12.25 -5.54
C ARG A 77 -10.74 11.15 -6.45
N GLY A 78 -9.46 10.83 -6.34
CA GLY A 78 -8.85 9.72 -7.05
C GLY A 78 -9.50 8.38 -6.71
N LEU A 79 -9.80 8.13 -5.43
CA LEU A 79 -10.51 6.94 -4.99
C LEU A 79 -11.95 6.89 -5.52
N GLU A 80 -12.67 8.02 -5.49
CA GLU A 80 -14.02 8.11 -6.06
C GLU A 80 -14.02 7.78 -7.55
N ILE A 81 -13.08 8.31 -8.34
CA ILE A 81 -12.94 7.99 -9.76
C ILE A 81 -12.69 6.49 -9.98
N MET A 82 -11.87 5.87 -9.14
CA MET A 82 -11.62 4.42 -9.23
C MET A 82 -12.87 3.58 -8.93
N ILE A 83 -13.76 4.06 -8.06
CA ILE A 83 -15.04 3.41 -7.73
C ILE A 83 -16.05 3.65 -8.86
N GLU A 84 -16.09 4.86 -9.43
CA GLU A 84 -17.00 5.26 -10.51
C GLU A 84 -16.68 4.54 -11.84
N ASP A 85 -15.40 4.31 -12.15
CA ASP A 85 -14.92 3.64 -13.37
C ASP A 85 -14.09 2.37 -13.03
N PRO A 86 -14.75 1.26 -12.65
CA PRO A 86 -14.05 -0.01 -12.40
C PRO A 86 -13.47 -0.62 -13.69
N GLU A 87 -13.96 -0.20 -14.86
CA GLU A 87 -13.44 -0.64 -16.16
C GLU A 87 -11.99 -0.17 -16.36
N ARG A 88 -11.60 0.96 -15.77
CA ARG A 88 -10.22 1.47 -15.77
C ARG A 88 -9.18 0.42 -15.40
N LEU A 89 -9.43 -0.35 -14.33
CA LEU A 89 -8.53 -1.42 -13.89
C LEU A 89 -8.56 -2.61 -14.85
N SER A 90 -9.71 -2.89 -15.48
CA SER A 90 -9.83 -3.91 -16.51
C SER A 90 -9.06 -3.53 -17.78
N ARG A 91 -9.10 -2.24 -18.19
CA ARG A 91 -8.28 -1.70 -19.30
C ARG A 91 -6.79 -1.82 -18.98
N LEU A 92 -6.37 -1.39 -17.79
CA LEU A 92 -4.99 -1.52 -17.34
C LEU A 92 -4.50 -2.98 -17.41
N ARG A 93 -5.27 -3.93 -16.85
CA ARG A 93 -4.93 -5.36 -16.90
C ARG A 93 -4.84 -5.88 -18.33
N ARG A 94 -5.74 -5.46 -19.21
CA ARG A 94 -5.71 -5.84 -20.64
C ARG A 94 -4.43 -5.36 -21.31
N ASN A 95 -4.09 -4.09 -21.13
CA ASN A 95 -2.86 -3.48 -21.66
C ASN A 95 -1.62 -4.23 -21.15
N SER A 96 -1.58 -4.53 -19.85
CA SER A 96 -0.52 -5.32 -19.22
C SER A 96 -0.40 -6.73 -19.80
N CYS A 97 -1.51 -7.42 -20.05
CA CYS A 97 -1.50 -8.74 -20.65
C CYS A 97 -1.00 -8.72 -22.09
N ILE A 98 -1.39 -7.72 -22.88
CA ILE A 98 -0.95 -7.55 -24.27
C ILE A 98 0.56 -7.29 -24.30
N PHE A 99 1.02 -6.33 -23.50
CA PHE A 99 2.44 -6.01 -23.39
C PHE A 99 3.26 -7.22 -22.93
N HIS A 100 2.84 -7.90 -21.85
CA HIS A 100 3.53 -9.07 -21.35
C HIS A 100 3.66 -10.18 -22.41
N LYS A 101 2.61 -10.43 -23.21
CA LYS A 101 2.66 -11.43 -24.30
C LYS A 101 3.66 -11.05 -25.39
N ALA A 102 3.72 -9.77 -25.78
CA ALA A 102 4.67 -9.31 -26.79
C ALA A 102 6.13 -9.47 -26.33
N MET A 103 6.37 -9.30 -25.03
CA MET A 103 7.70 -9.33 -24.42
C MET A 103 8.23 -10.75 -24.11
N GLN A 104 7.45 -11.81 -24.35
CA GLN A 104 7.85 -13.21 -24.06
C GLN A 104 8.94 -13.75 -25.01
N ASN A 105 9.11 -13.14 -26.18
CA ASN A 105 9.98 -13.66 -27.25
C ASN A 105 11.26 -12.84 -27.46
N LEU A 106 11.72 -12.12 -26.44
CA LEU A 106 12.98 -11.36 -26.50
C LEU A 106 14.18 -12.28 -26.29
N ASN A 107 15.28 -12.00 -27.00
CA ASN A 107 16.48 -12.84 -26.98
C ASN A 107 17.56 -12.31 -26.03
N ARG A 108 17.77 -10.99 -26.03
CA ARG A 108 18.83 -10.31 -25.26
C ARG A 108 18.32 -9.80 -23.93
N PHE A 109 17.02 -9.56 -23.82
CA PHE A 109 16.41 -9.09 -22.58
C PHE A 109 15.68 -10.20 -21.83
N LYS A 110 15.80 -10.17 -20.51
CA LYS A 110 14.94 -10.89 -19.58
C LYS A 110 13.87 -9.95 -19.05
N VAL A 111 12.62 -10.40 -19.08
CA VAL A 111 11.47 -9.64 -18.58
C VAL A 111 11.03 -10.24 -17.26
N ASP A 112 11.14 -9.47 -16.19
CA ASP A 112 10.56 -9.82 -14.88
C ASP A 112 9.22 -9.10 -14.72
N GLY A 113 8.15 -9.87 -14.68
CA GLY A 113 6.78 -9.39 -14.52
C GLY A 113 5.78 -10.53 -14.66
N VAL A 114 4.52 -10.28 -14.27
CA VAL A 114 3.44 -11.25 -14.37
C VAL A 114 2.35 -10.69 -15.29
N ALA A 115 1.73 -11.54 -16.10
CA ALA A 115 0.58 -11.17 -16.90
C ALA A 115 -0.50 -10.50 -16.04
N GLY A 116 -0.94 -9.31 -16.44
CA GLY A 116 -1.93 -8.50 -15.72
C GLY A 116 -1.35 -7.53 -14.68
N SER A 117 -0.07 -7.64 -14.32
CA SER A 117 0.64 -6.60 -13.56
C SER A 117 1.01 -5.44 -14.49
N PRO A 118 0.78 -4.17 -14.12
CA PRO A 118 1.18 -3.01 -14.94
C PRO A 118 2.66 -2.63 -14.83
N LEU A 119 3.42 -3.35 -13.99
CA LEU A 119 4.82 -3.06 -13.72
C LEU A 119 5.69 -4.20 -14.25
N PHE A 120 6.67 -3.84 -15.09
CA PHE A 120 7.64 -4.76 -15.67
C PHE A 120 9.05 -4.23 -15.48
N HIS A 121 9.99 -5.16 -15.25
CA HIS A 121 11.42 -4.87 -15.23
C HIS A 121 12.09 -5.56 -16.40
N LEU A 122 12.69 -4.75 -17.28
CA LEU A 122 13.53 -5.26 -18.35
C LEU A 122 14.98 -5.33 -17.85
N ARG A 123 15.58 -6.51 -17.89
CA ARG A 123 16.94 -6.78 -17.42
C ARG A 123 17.77 -7.41 -18.51
N VAL A 124 19.08 -7.28 -18.40
CA VAL A 124 20.02 -8.06 -19.22
C VAL A 124 20.42 -9.31 -18.42
N PRO A 125 20.42 -10.51 -19.04
CA PRO A 125 20.86 -11.73 -18.37
C PRO A 125 22.37 -11.68 -18.09
N PRO A 126 22.81 -12.29 -16.98
CA PRO A 126 24.21 -12.20 -16.54
C PRO A 126 25.17 -12.78 -17.59
N GLY A 127 26.23 -12.03 -17.91
CA GLY A 127 27.28 -12.45 -18.83
C GLY A 127 27.28 -11.76 -20.20
N GLN A 128 26.36 -10.81 -20.43
CA GLN A 128 26.42 -9.86 -21.56
C GLN A 128 26.97 -8.50 -21.09
N ASP A 129 27.39 -7.65 -22.03
CA ASP A 129 27.88 -6.28 -21.74
C ASP A 129 26.67 -5.41 -21.33
N ASP A 130 26.28 -5.54 -20.06
CA ASP A 130 24.93 -5.25 -19.51
C ASP A 130 24.52 -3.77 -19.54
N GLU A 131 25.45 -2.87 -19.25
CA GLU A 131 25.08 -1.50 -18.87
C GLU A 131 24.77 -0.62 -20.09
N ARG A 132 25.59 -0.74 -21.14
CA ARG A 132 25.46 0.04 -22.39
C ARG A 132 24.17 -0.25 -23.13
N LEU A 133 23.64 -1.46 -22.99
CA LEU A 133 22.45 -1.90 -23.72
C LEU A 133 21.18 -1.27 -23.15
N LEU A 134 21.07 -1.20 -21.82
CA LEU A 134 19.96 -0.50 -21.16
C LEU A 134 20.02 1.02 -21.43
N ASP A 135 21.22 1.59 -21.43
CA ASP A 135 21.41 3.02 -21.74
C ASP A 135 21.04 3.32 -23.20
N THR A 136 21.47 2.47 -24.14
CA THR A 136 21.09 2.58 -25.57
C THR A 136 19.57 2.49 -25.77
N LEU A 137 18.90 1.61 -25.03
CA LEU A 137 17.44 1.51 -25.06
C LEU A 137 16.77 2.80 -24.58
N ILE A 138 17.25 3.37 -23.48
CA ILE A 138 16.71 4.62 -22.92
C ILE A 138 16.92 5.77 -23.90
N GLU A 139 18.11 5.89 -24.49
CA GLU A 139 18.41 6.92 -25.49
C GLU A 139 17.50 6.80 -26.73
N LYS A 140 17.34 5.60 -27.28
CA LYS A 140 16.41 5.37 -28.41
C LYS A 140 14.96 5.67 -28.02
N ALA A 141 14.51 5.23 -26.85
CA ALA A 141 13.17 5.51 -26.38
C ALA A 141 12.94 7.03 -26.22
N MET A 142 13.92 7.74 -25.66
CA MET A 142 13.85 9.19 -25.49
C MET A 142 13.77 9.93 -26.82
N ASN A 143 14.50 9.47 -27.85
CA ASN A 143 14.42 10.03 -29.21
C ASN A 143 13.04 9.85 -29.86
N GLU A 144 12.34 8.78 -29.52
CA GLU A 144 10.95 8.51 -29.95
C GLU A 144 9.90 9.19 -29.03
N GLY A 145 10.34 10.02 -28.07
CA GLY A 145 9.47 10.72 -27.13
C GLY A 145 8.92 9.83 -26.00
N ILE A 146 9.52 8.67 -25.77
CA ILE A 146 9.13 7.71 -24.72
C ILE A 146 10.08 7.84 -23.54
N LEU A 147 9.54 8.20 -22.37
CA LEU A 147 10.33 8.33 -21.15
C LEU A 147 10.45 6.97 -20.44
N LEU A 148 11.68 6.45 -20.38
CA LEU A 148 12.04 5.27 -19.60
C LEU A 148 13.03 5.62 -18.49
N THR A 149 13.01 4.88 -17.38
CA THR A 149 13.91 5.12 -16.25
C THR A 149 14.74 3.88 -15.96
N LYS A 150 16.07 4.07 -15.92
CA LYS A 150 17.01 3.08 -15.39
C LYS A 150 16.86 3.00 -13.87
N MET A 151 16.70 1.80 -13.37
CA MET A 151 16.82 1.46 -11.96
C MET A 151 18.21 0.84 -11.76
N SER A 152 19.10 1.63 -11.17
CA SER A 152 20.43 1.22 -10.71
C SER A 152 20.57 1.61 -9.24
N MET A 153 21.25 0.77 -8.46
CA MET A 153 21.45 0.93 -7.02
C MET A 153 22.95 0.98 -6.71
N LEU A 154 23.32 1.58 -5.58
CA LEU A 154 24.72 1.65 -5.16
C LEU A 154 25.20 0.27 -4.68
N LYS A 155 25.97 -0.40 -5.54
CA LYS A 155 26.44 -1.79 -5.33
C LYS A 155 27.13 -2.02 -3.98
N ASP A 156 27.85 -1.01 -3.47
CA ASP A 156 28.64 -1.11 -2.24
C ASP A 156 27.90 -0.68 -0.96
N GLN A 157 26.70 -0.09 -1.09
CA GLN A 157 25.92 0.40 0.05
C GLN A 157 24.64 -0.41 0.31
N GLU A 158 24.26 -1.26 -0.64
CA GLU A 158 23.09 -2.12 -0.50
C GLU A 158 23.43 -3.43 0.21
N TRP A 159 22.51 -3.87 1.08
CA TRP A 159 22.64 -5.17 1.75
C TRP A 159 22.50 -6.35 0.78
N PHE A 160 21.80 -6.16 -0.33
CA PHE A 160 21.53 -7.17 -1.33
C PHE A 160 21.79 -6.63 -2.73
N TYR A 161 22.38 -7.46 -3.58
CA TYR A 161 22.59 -7.12 -4.98
C TYR A 161 21.25 -7.07 -5.72
N VAL A 162 20.92 -5.90 -6.27
CA VAL A 162 19.79 -5.72 -7.19
C VAL A 162 20.35 -5.54 -8.60
N PRO A 163 20.01 -6.43 -9.56
CA PRO A 163 20.46 -6.24 -10.93
C PRO A 163 19.85 -4.96 -11.52
N GLU A 164 20.59 -4.32 -12.40
CA GLU A 164 20.11 -3.13 -13.09
C GLU A 164 18.93 -3.49 -14.01
N SER A 165 17.99 -2.55 -14.15
CA SER A 165 16.80 -2.79 -14.96
C SER A 165 16.22 -1.50 -15.51
N VAL A 166 15.49 -1.58 -16.60
CA VAL A 166 14.60 -0.50 -17.04
C VAL A 166 13.20 -0.80 -16.49
N LYS A 167 12.67 0.13 -15.69
CA LYS A 167 11.33 0.02 -15.11
C LYS A 167 10.30 0.53 -16.09
N ILE A 168 9.38 -0.33 -16.51
CA ILE A 168 8.28 0.00 -17.42
C ILE A 168 6.98 -0.05 -16.61
N SER A 169 6.22 1.04 -16.64
CA SER A 169 4.95 1.18 -15.92
C SER A 169 3.85 1.57 -16.89
N LEU A 170 2.86 0.70 -17.07
CA LEU A 170 1.72 0.95 -17.94
C LEU A 170 0.59 1.66 -17.17
N SER A 171 -0.19 2.44 -17.91
CA SER A 171 -1.40 3.12 -17.45
C SER A 171 -2.64 2.58 -18.17
N SER A 172 -3.81 2.79 -17.59
CA SER A 172 -5.10 2.50 -18.23
C SER A 172 -5.36 3.36 -19.46
N GLU A 173 -4.70 4.52 -19.52
CA GLU A 173 -4.88 5.52 -20.57
C GLU A 173 -3.87 5.37 -21.72
N HIS A 174 -2.88 4.47 -21.61
CA HIS A 174 -2.00 4.20 -22.74
C HIS A 174 -2.77 3.56 -23.88
N THR A 175 -2.64 4.13 -25.08
CA THR A 175 -3.28 3.59 -26.28
C THR A 175 -2.50 2.38 -26.81
N MET A 176 -3.11 1.60 -27.69
CA MET A 176 -2.42 0.44 -28.29
C MET A 176 -1.25 0.91 -29.16
N GLU A 177 -1.41 2.04 -29.85
CA GLU A 177 -0.36 2.63 -30.69
C GLU A 177 0.84 3.09 -29.85
N GLU A 178 0.62 3.60 -28.64
CA GLU A 178 1.69 3.93 -27.69
C GLU A 178 2.45 2.68 -27.22
N ILE A 179 1.71 1.62 -26.89
CA ILE A 179 2.30 0.35 -26.46
C ILE A 179 3.09 -0.28 -27.61
N GLU A 180 2.56 -0.29 -28.83
CA GLU A 180 3.22 -0.81 -30.02
C GLU A 180 4.49 -0.02 -30.35
N ARG A 181 4.46 1.31 -30.26
CA ARG A 181 5.68 2.14 -30.44
C ARG A 181 6.78 1.76 -29.46
N LEU A 182 6.45 1.58 -28.18
CA LEU A 182 7.41 1.10 -27.19
C LEU A 182 7.97 -0.28 -27.55
N LEU A 183 7.11 -1.21 -27.97
CA LEU A 183 7.53 -2.55 -28.38
C LEU A 183 8.47 -2.54 -29.59
N ILE A 184 8.22 -1.67 -30.58
CA ILE A 184 9.09 -1.49 -31.75
C ILE A 184 10.48 -1.00 -31.32
N VAL A 185 10.55 -0.04 -30.40
CA VAL A 185 11.84 0.45 -29.87
C VAL A 185 12.60 -0.66 -29.17
N ILE A 186 11.93 -1.44 -28.32
CA ILE A 186 12.55 -2.57 -27.60
C ILE A 186 13.06 -3.63 -28.59
N ASP A 187 12.24 -4.02 -29.57
CA ASP A 187 12.59 -4.99 -30.61
C ASP A 187 13.79 -4.52 -31.46
N SER A 188 13.87 -3.21 -31.74
CA SER A 188 15.00 -2.61 -32.45
C SER A 188 16.35 -2.70 -31.71
N VAL A 189 16.33 -2.83 -30.38
CA VAL A 189 17.52 -2.99 -29.55
C VAL A 189 17.81 -4.47 -29.31
N ASP A 190 16.77 -5.29 -29.19
CA ASP A 190 16.89 -6.74 -29.01
C ASP A 190 17.51 -7.42 -30.25
N LYS A 191 17.22 -6.92 -31.46
CA LYS A 191 17.71 -7.50 -32.73
C LYS A 191 19.00 -6.85 -33.28
N ALA A 192 19.50 -5.79 -32.65
CA ALA A 192 20.71 -5.07 -33.07
C ALA A 192 22.00 -5.78 -32.64
#